data_AF-A0A7X7DLK6-F1
#
_entry.id   AF-A0A7X7DLK6-F1
#
_cell.length_a   1.000
_cell.length_b   1.000
_cell.length_c   1.000
_cell.angle_alpha   90.00
_cell.angle_beta   90.00
_cell.angle_gamma   90.00
#
_symmetry.space_group_name_H-M   'P 1'
#
loop_
_entity.id
_entity.type
_entity.pdbx_description
1 polymer ?
#
loop_
_entity_poly.entity_id
_entity_poly.type
_entity_poly.pdbx_seq_one_letter_code
_entity_poly.pdbx_strand_id
1 'polypeptide(L)'
;MTNVKMRNVSLDVHTQFIMTKTAFIVLFTVSFGLLYSKNYSCQEIKYGAIFSIPELGSVYLPKSYSVDKKYPLLVVLYPRFGSSDVEFIGNFTYEAEKREIIVIAPKDYDVTRKYPDTKKIKKMIVAIKKKCSIDSKKVLLYGFSSGGSFTHEVVAVNKDKRGEKIITAYCSVSGGAEYNFDYSFIRKDCIPQYLKIPAYFIWGKMEESQAEKETADFLLKKGWDVTVRVHDGGHYIPNGSINEVLNWFQSK
;
A
#
# COMPACT_ATOMS: atom_id res chain seq x y z
N MET A 1 -61.08 -45.99 3.02
CA MET A 1 -60.67 -45.59 1.66
C MET A 1 -60.92 -44.10 1.50
N THR A 2 -59.89 -43.28 1.63
CA THR A 2 -59.97 -41.81 1.51
C THR A 2 -59.01 -41.38 0.41
N ASN A 3 -59.59 -40.98 -0.73
CA ASN A 3 -58.87 -40.47 -1.90
C ASN A 3 -58.41 -39.03 -1.63
N VAL A 4 -57.10 -38.81 -1.48
CA VAL A 4 -56.52 -37.46 -1.49
C VAL A 4 -56.16 -37.10 -2.92
N LYS A 5 -56.95 -36.20 -3.50
CA LYS A 5 -56.75 -35.63 -4.84
C LYS A 5 -55.63 -34.59 -4.76
N MET A 6 -54.42 -34.89 -5.24
CA MET A 6 -53.36 -33.89 -5.35
C MET A 6 -53.75 -32.84 -6.39
N ARG A 7 -53.89 -31.58 -5.96
CA ARG A 7 -54.00 -30.43 -6.85
C ARG A 7 -52.61 -30.11 -7.38
N ASN A 8 -52.41 -30.21 -8.70
CA ASN A 8 -51.27 -29.60 -9.36
C ASN A 8 -51.40 -28.08 -9.24
N VAL A 9 -50.55 -27.46 -8.42
CA VAL A 9 -50.40 -26.01 -8.38
C VAL A 9 -49.47 -25.64 -9.52
N SER A 10 -50.02 -25.23 -10.66
CA SER A 10 -49.23 -24.57 -11.70
C SER A 10 -48.84 -23.18 -11.17
N LEU A 11 -47.55 -22.96 -10.94
CA LEU A 11 -47.02 -21.64 -10.65
C LEU A 11 -47.26 -20.73 -11.85
N ASP A 12 -47.93 -19.61 -11.62
CA ASP A 12 -48.13 -18.54 -12.61
C ASP A 12 -46.77 -18.10 -13.19
N VAL A 13 -46.77 -17.81 -14.50
CA VAL A 13 -45.61 -17.41 -15.31
C VAL A 13 -44.89 -16.21 -14.67
N HIS A 14 -45.64 -15.33 -13.98
CA HIS A 14 -45.04 -14.20 -13.28
C HIS A 14 -44.21 -14.61 -12.04
N THR A 15 -44.66 -15.63 -11.29
CA THR A 15 -43.95 -16.16 -10.12
C THR A 15 -42.72 -16.96 -10.52
N GLN A 16 -42.76 -17.67 -11.66
CA GLN A 16 -41.58 -18.30 -12.24
C GLN A 16 -40.53 -17.28 -12.73
N PHE A 17 -40.97 -16.13 -13.25
CA PHE A 17 -40.08 -15.05 -13.71
C PHE A 17 -39.37 -14.32 -12.56
N ILE A 18 -40.05 -14.13 -11.42
CA ILE A 18 -39.46 -13.52 -10.22
C ILE A 18 -38.48 -14.50 -9.57
N MET A 19 -38.82 -15.78 -9.45
CA MET A 19 -37.91 -16.78 -8.86
C MET A 19 -36.64 -17.01 -9.71
N THR A 20 -36.73 -16.92 -11.04
CA THR A 20 -35.53 -16.98 -11.91
C THR A 20 -34.64 -15.75 -11.77
N LYS A 21 -35.20 -14.54 -11.66
CA LYS A 21 -34.39 -13.32 -11.40
C LYS A 21 -33.73 -13.35 -10.03
N THR A 22 -34.43 -13.77 -8.98
CA THR A 22 -33.86 -13.87 -7.63
C THR A 22 -32.83 -14.99 -7.55
N ALA A 23 -33.06 -16.13 -8.19
CA ALA A 23 -32.06 -17.20 -8.30
C ALA A 23 -30.83 -16.76 -9.09
N PHE A 24 -30.98 -16.00 -10.18
CA PHE A 24 -29.85 -15.44 -10.92
C PHE A 24 -29.07 -14.42 -10.10
N ILE A 25 -29.72 -13.53 -9.34
CA ILE A 25 -29.05 -12.55 -8.48
C ILE A 25 -28.33 -13.23 -7.32
N VAL A 26 -28.92 -14.27 -6.72
CA VAL A 26 -28.28 -15.07 -5.66
C VAL A 26 -27.14 -15.91 -6.23
N LEU A 27 -27.27 -16.52 -7.41
CA LEU A 27 -26.17 -17.23 -8.07
C LEU A 27 -25.06 -16.29 -8.53
N PHE A 28 -25.37 -15.07 -9.00
CA PHE A 28 -24.34 -14.08 -9.37
C PHE A 28 -23.58 -13.55 -8.14
N THR A 29 -24.29 -13.27 -7.05
CA THR A 29 -23.66 -12.78 -5.80
C THR A 29 -22.92 -13.90 -5.06
N VAL A 30 -23.40 -15.14 -5.10
CA VAL A 30 -22.72 -16.30 -4.52
C VAL A 30 -21.51 -16.71 -5.38
N SER A 31 -21.57 -16.59 -6.71
CA SER A 31 -20.41 -16.84 -7.59
C SER A 31 -19.34 -15.75 -7.42
N PHE A 32 -19.73 -14.47 -7.27
CA PHE A 32 -18.78 -13.41 -6.91
C PHE A 32 -18.23 -13.59 -5.50
N GLY A 33 -19.06 -13.92 -4.50
CA GLY A 33 -18.63 -14.13 -3.12
C GLY A 33 -17.70 -15.33 -2.93
N LEU A 34 -17.89 -16.42 -3.69
CA LEU A 34 -17.05 -17.63 -3.63
C LEU A 34 -15.78 -17.53 -4.49
N LEU A 35 -15.75 -16.68 -5.52
CA LEU A 35 -14.51 -16.35 -6.25
C LEU A 35 -13.53 -15.54 -5.38
N TYR A 36 -14.02 -14.85 -4.34
CA TYR A 36 -13.19 -13.96 -3.53
C TYR A 36 -12.26 -14.62 -2.51
N SER A 37 -12.35 -15.95 -2.33
CA SER A 37 -11.51 -16.71 -1.39
C SER A 37 -10.47 -17.64 -2.05
N LYS A 38 -10.33 -17.63 -3.39
CA LYS A 38 -9.35 -18.49 -4.09
C LYS A 38 -8.44 -17.67 -5.01
N ASN A 39 -7.15 -17.60 -4.64
CA ASN A 39 -6.00 -17.36 -5.51
C ASN A 39 -6.15 -16.34 -6.66
N TYR A 40 -6.34 -15.05 -6.34
CA TYR A 40 -6.16 -13.98 -7.34
C TYR A 40 -4.79 -14.02 -8.02
N SER A 41 -4.75 -14.18 -9.33
CA SER A 41 -3.57 -13.88 -10.15
C SER A 41 -3.59 -12.40 -10.54
N CYS A 42 -2.43 -11.72 -10.61
CA CYS A 42 -2.38 -10.37 -11.17
C CYS A 42 -2.82 -10.33 -12.65
N GLN A 43 -2.96 -11.48 -13.31
CA GLN A 43 -3.54 -11.62 -14.65
C GLN A 43 -5.06 -11.42 -14.69
N GLU A 44 -5.78 -11.64 -13.58
CA GLU A 44 -7.24 -11.59 -13.53
C GLU A 44 -7.76 -10.19 -13.17
N ILE A 45 -6.87 -9.21 -13.13
CA ILE A 45 -7.13 -7.89 -12.58
C ILE A 45 -7.22 -6.86 -13.70
N LYS A 46 -8.21 -5.97 -13.60
CA LYS A 46 -8.38 -4.88 -14.56
C LYS A 46 -7.21 -3.89 -14.46
N TYR A 47 -6.37 -3.85 -15.49
CA TYR A 47 -5.22 -2.95 -15.55
C TYR A 47 -5.62 -1.48 -15.72
N GLY A 48 -4.78 -0.57 -15.20
CA GLY A 48 -5.07 0.86 -15.21
C GLY A 48 -6.20 1.27 -14.25
N ALA A 49 -6.53 0.42 -13.29
CA ALA A 49 -7.49 0.70 -12.23
C ALA A 49 -6.92 0.31 -10.86
N ILE A 50 -7.41 0.98 -9.82
CA ILE A 50 -7.13 0.61 -8.44
C ILE A 50 -8.12 -0.50 -8.06
N PHE A 51 -7.62 -1.57 -7.44
CA PHE A 51 -8.43 -2.66 -6.92
C PHE A 51 -8.06 -2.96 -5.48
N SER A 52 -9.07 -3.32 -4.69
CA SER A 52 -8.87 -3.69 -3.29
C SER A 52 -8.73 -5.20 -3.15
N ILE A 53 -7.69 -5.61 -2.44
CA ILE A 53 -7.51 -6.98 -1.96
C ILE A 53 -8.10 -7.05 -0.55
N PRO A 54 -9.14 -7.87 -0.32
CA PRO A 54 -9.75 -8.01 1.00
C PRO A 54 -8.70 -8.22 2.09
N GLU A 55 -8.88 -7.51 3.21
CA GLU A 55 -8.05 -7.56 4.41
C GLU A 55 -6.58 -7.10 4.27
N LEU A 56 -6.03 -6.99 3.05
CA LEU A 56 -4.65 -6.58 2.82
C LEU A 56 -4.54 -5.10 2.46
N GLY A 57 -5.35 -4.61 1.53
CA GLY A 57 -5.31 -3.23 1.06
C GLY A 57 -5.46 -3.09 -0.45
N SER A 58 -5.10 -1.94 -0.99
CA SER A 58 -5.35 -1.61 -2.39
C SER A 58 -4.09 -1.67 -3.25
N VAL A 59 -4.27 -1.91 -4.54
CA VAL A 59 -3.19 -2.10 -5.50
C VAL A 59 -3.55 -1.39 -6.80
N TYR A 60 -2.55 -0.83 -7.45
CA TYR A 60 -2.58 -0.32 -8.81
C TYR A 60 -1.59 -1.10 -9.67
N LEU A 61 -2.07 -1.61 -10.80
CA LEU A 61 -1.24 -2.22 -11.84
C LEU A 61 -1.25 -1.31 -13.09
N PRO A 62 -0.06 -0.98 -13.65
CA PRO A 62 0.02 -0.24 -14.90
C PRO A 62 -0.72 -0.93 -16.04
N LYS A 63 -1.22 -0.17 -17.03
CA LYS A 63 -1.92 -0.77 -18.20
C LYS A 63 -1.03 -1.70 -19.01
N SER A 64 0.27 -1.45 -19.01
CA SER A 64 1.28 -2.26 -19.69
C SER A 64 1.68 -3.53 -18.95
N TYR A 65 1.11 -3.80 -17.76
CA TYR A 65 1.52 -4.94 -16.94
C TYR A 65 1.50 -6.27 -17.72
N SER A 66 2.58 -7.03 -17.58
CA SER A 66 2.75 -8.39 -18.12
C SER A 66 3.55 -9.24 -17.14
N VAL A 67 3.27 -10.53 -17.09
CA VAL A 67 4.01 -11.47 -16.23
C VAL A 67 5.46 -11.68 -16.68
N ASP A 68 5.76 -11.44 -17.96
CA ASP A 68 7.06 -11.69 -18.58
C ASP A 68 8.12 -10.63 -18.24
N LYS A 69 7.69 -9.51 -17.65
CA LYS A 69 8.54 -8.38 -17.26
C LYS A 69 8.53 -8.20 -15.75
N LYS A 70 9.66 -7.78 -15.18
CA LYS A 70 9.77 -7.42 -13.76
C LYS A 70 9.47 -5.93 -13.57
N TYR A 71 8.61 -5.62 -12.59
CA TYR A 71 8.14 -4.26 -12.29
C TYR A 71 8.66 -3.79 -10.94
N PRO A 72 9.11 -2.53 -10.81
CA PRO A 72 9.34 -1.91 -9.50
C PRO A 72 8.05 -1.90 -8.67
N LEU A 73 8.21 -1.96 -7.35
CA LEU A 73 7.12 -1.88 -6.39
C LEU A 73 7.22 -0.60 -5.56
N LEU A 74 6.13 0.17 -5.52
CA LEU A 74 5.93 1.29 -4.62
C LEU A 74 4.92 0.90 -3.53
N VAL A 75 5.34 0.95 -2.27
CA VAL A 75 4.48 0.75 -1.10
C VAL A 75 4.18 2.11 -0.50
N VAL A 76 2.91 2.52 -0.47
CA VAL A 76 2.52 3.85 0.01
C VAL A 76 1.79 3.76 1.36
N LEU A 77 2.24 4.54 2.33
CA LEU A 77 1.66 4.67 3.67
C LEU A 77 0.94 6.01 3.77
N TYR A 78 -0.40 5.96 3.75
CA TYR A 78 -1.26 7.13 3.81
C TYR A 78 -1.32 7.74 5.23
N PRO A 79 -1.60 9.05 5.36
CA PRO A 79 -1.74 9.68 6.67
C PRO A 79 -2.95 9.11 7.42
N ARG A 80 -2.89 9.06 8.75
CA ARG A 80 -3.95 8.53 9.62
C ARG A 80 -5.30 9.23 9.43
N PHE A 81 -5.28 10.49 9.02
CA PHE A 81 -6.49 11.29 8.80
C PHE A 81 -6.51 11.84 7.38
N GLY A 82 -7.72 11.99 6.83
CA GLY A 82 -7.94 12.66 5.55
C GLY A 82 -7.57 11.84 4.30
N SER A 83 -7.32 10.54 4.45
CA SER A 83 -7.07 9.64 3.31
C SER A 83 -7.39 8.18 3.66
N SER A 84 -7.70 7.41 2.62
CA SER A 84 -7.75 5.95 2.61
C SER A 84 -6.62 5.36 1.75
N ASP A 85 -6.48 4.04 1.77
CA ASP A 85 -5.55 3.31 0.90
C ASP A 85 -5.83 3.54 -0.59
N VAL A 86 -7.10 3.56 -0.99
CA VAL A 86 -7.52 3.82 -2.38
C VAL A 86 -7.21 5.26 -2.79
N GLU A 87 -7.63 6.24 -1.99
CA GLU A 87 -7.42 7.66 -2.29
C GLU A 87 -5.93 8.00 -2.39
N PHE A 88 -5.12 7.43 -1.49
CA PHE A 88 -3.70 7.74 -1.46
C PHE A 88 -2.95 7.18 -2.67
N ILE A 89 -3.29 5.96 -3.13
CA ILE A 89 -2.75 5.41 -4.39
C ILE A 89 -3.05 6.35 -5.57
N GLY A 90 -4.22 7.00 -5.56
CA GLY A 90 -4.63 7.95 -6.60
C GLY A 90 -3.56 8.99 -6.94
N ASN A 91 -2.86 9.51 -5.92
CA ASN A 91 -1.79 10.49 -6.05
C ASN A 91 -0.58 10.01 -6.88
N PHE A 92 -0.38 8.69 -6.99
CA PHE A 92 0.78 8.09 -7.64
C PHE A 92 0.47 7.51 -9.02
N THR A 93 -0.81 7.27 -9.34
CA THR A 93 -1.22 6.54 -10.55
C THR A 93 -0.63 7.11 -11.84
N TYR A 94 -0.63 8.43 -12.02
CA TYR A 94 -0.09 9.07 -13.22
C TYR A 94 1.41 8.78 -13.40
N GLU A 95 2.22 9.02 -12.36
CA GLU A 95 3.68 8.81 -12.44
C GLU A 95 4.06 7.32 -12.45
N ALA A 96 3.24 6.49 -11.79
CA ALA A 96 3.39 5.04 -11.77
C ALA A 96 3.07 4.42 -13.13
N GLU A 97 2.05 4.89 -13.82
CA GLU A 97 1.72 4.46 -15.18
C GLU A 97 2.86 4.77 -16.14
N LYS A 98 3.36 6.01 -16.13
CA LYS A 98 4.46 6.47 -16.98
C LYS A 98 5.75 5.66 -16.80
N ARG A 99 5.98 5.10 -15.60
CA ARG A 99 7.20 4.37 -15.22
C ARG A 99 7.01 2.88 -15.06
N GLU A 100 5.80 2.40 -15.31
CA GLU A 100 5.45 0.99 -15.16
C GLU A 100 5.79 0.49 -13.74
N ILE A 101 5.29 1.20 -12.74
CA ILE A 101 5.47 0.88 -11.31
C ILE A 101 4.16 0.33 -10.76
N ILE A 102 4.25 -0.80 -10.04
CA ILE A 102 3.12 -1.33 -9.29
C ILE A 102 3.04 -0.58 -7.96
N VAL A 103 1.86 -0.07 -7.61
CA VAL A 103 1.64 0.68 -6.36
C VAL A 103 0.75 -0.13 -5.43
N ILE A 104 1.10 -0.21 -4.14
CA ILE A 104 0.29 -0.88 -3.13
C ILE A 104 0.13 0.00 -1.90
N ALA A 105 -1.04 -0.05 -1.26
CA ALA A 105 -1.32 0.65 0.00
C ALA A 105 -1.97 -0.34 0.97
N PRO A 106 -1.33 -0.67 2.11
CA PRO A 106 -1.90 -1.59 3.09
C PRO A 106 -3.08 -0.93 3.79
N LYS A 107 -4.21 -1.62 3.89
CA LYS A 107 -5.40 -1.11 4.57
C LYS A 107 -5.29 -1.29 6.09
N ASP A 108 -5.85 -0.38 6.88
CA ASP A 108 -5.95 -0.44 8.35
C ASP A 108 -4.63 -0.88 9.00
N TYR A 109 -3.53 -0.27 8.56
CA TYR A 109 -2.19 -0.67 8.96
C TYR A 109 -1.74 0.04 10.24
N ASP A 110 -2.49 0.98 10.80
CA ASP A 110 -2.17 1.79 11.97
C ASP A 110 -3.01 1.37 13.19
N VAL A 111 -2.98 0.06 13.51
CA VAL A 111 -3.88 -0.64 14.44
C VAL A 111 -4.08 0.00 15.82
N THR A 112 -3.04 0.59 16.41
CA THR A 112 -3.13 1.27 17.73
C THR A 112 -3.12 2.77 17.60
N ARG A 113 -3.13 3.31 16.37
CA ARG A 113 -2.96 4.72 16.05
C ARG A 113 -1.61 5.33 16.48
N LYS A 114 -0.82 4.56 17.23
CA LYS A 114 0.51 4.88 17.76
C LYS A 114 1.61 4.12 17.01
N TYR A 115 1.31 2.89 16.57
CA TYR A 115 2.25 2.03 15.85
C TYR A 115 1.60 1.42 14.61
N PRO A 116 2.35 1.25 13.52
CA PRO A 116 1.91 0.50 12.37
C PRO A 116 1.99 -1.01 12.66
N ASP A 117 1.04 -1.78 12.15
CA ASP A 117 1.12 -3.22 11.97
C ASP A 117 2.13 -3.54 10.85
N THR A 118 3.41 -3.49 11.20
CA THR A 118 4.51 -3.83 10.31
C THR A 118 4.40 -5.28 9.78
N LYS A 119 3.71 -6.19 10.49
CA LYS A 119 3.48 -7.55 10.01
C LYS A 119 2.47 -7.55 8.86
N LYS A 120 1.40 -6.75 8.94
CA LYS A 120 0.41 -6.60 7.86
C LYS A 120 1.03 -6.01 6.60
N ILE A 121 1.84 -4.96 6.75
CA ILE A 121 2.56 -4.33 5.63
C ILE A 121 3.47 -5.36 4.92
N LYS A 122 4.27 -6.10 5.70
CA LYS A 122 5.11 -7.19 5.15
C LYS A 122 4.29 -8.28 4.48
N LYS A 123 3.18 -8.71 5.08
CA LYS A 123 2.29 -9.73 4.50
C LYS A 123 1.78 -9.27 3.14
N MET A 124 1.37 -8.02 3.00
CA MET A 124 0.94 -7.46 1.72
C MET A 124 2.06 -7.47 0.68
N ILE A 125 3.26 -6.99 1.03
CA ILE A 125 4.41 -6.99 0.10
C ILE A 125 4.73 -8.42 -0.36
N VAL A 126 4.76 -9.39 0.57
CA VAL A 126 5.02 -10.80 0.24
C VAL A 126 3.91 -11.38 -0.63
N ALA A 127 2.64 -11.08 -0.35
CA ALA A 127 1.52 -11.54 -1.15
C ALA A 127 1.60 -11.00 -2.58
N ILE A 128 1.95 -9.73 -2.75
CA ILE A 128 2.09 -9.09 -4.06
C ILE A 128 3.30 -9.64 -4.82
N LYS A 129 4.45 -9.82 -4.16
CA LYS A 129 5.64 -10.45 -4.78
C LYS A 129 5.37 -11.88 -5.27
N LYS A 130 4.43 -12.61 -4.67
CA LYS A 130 4.03 -13.94 -5.11
C LYS A 130 3.04 -13.93 -6.28
N LYS A 131 2.25 -12.88 -6.42
CA LYS A 131 1.14 -12.81 -7.39
C LYS A 131 1.50 -12.00 -8.63
N CYS A 132 2.37 -11.02 -8.49
CA CYS A 132 2.79 -10.12 -9.54
C CYS A 132 4.29 -10.30 -9.84
N SER A 133 4.70 -9.98 -11.06
CA SER A 133 6.11 -10.06 -11.47
C SER A 133 6.89 -8.84 -10.95
N ILE A 134 7.31 -8.90 -9.68
CA ILE A 134 8.02 -7.80 -9.01
C ILE A 134 9.54 -7.95 -9.13
N ASP A 135 10.22 -6.86 -9.45
CA ASP A 135 11.67 -6.73 -9.24
C ASP A 135 11.94 -6.52 -7.74
N SER A 136 12.44 -7.57 -7.08
CA SER A 136 12.73 -7.52 -5.64
C SER A 136 13.89 -6.58 -5.28
N LYS A 137 14.69 -6.12 -6.25
CA LYS A 137 15.75 -5.12 -6.04
C LYS A 137 15.22 -3.69 -6.07
N LYS A 138 13.99 -3.48 -6.57
CA LYS A 138 13.35 -2.19 -6.72
C LYS A 138 12.04 -2.16 -5.93
N VAL A 139 12.15 -1.95 -4.61
CA VAL A 139 11.00 -1.77 -3.72
C VAL A 139 11.16 -0.48 -2.91
N LEU A 140 10.34 0.53 -3.23
CA LEU A 140 10.29 1.81 -2.53
C LEU A 140 9.17 1.80 -1.49
N LEU A 141 9.48 2.18 -0.25
CA LEU A 141 8.47 2.53 0.76
C LEU A 141 8.32 4.05 0.80
N TYR A 142 7.12 4.57 0.63
CA TYR A 142 6.81 6.00 0.65
C TYR A 142 5.76 6.27 1.72
N GLY A 143 5.92 7.30 2.54
CA GLY A 143 4.92 7.69 3.52
C GLY A 143 4.76 9.20 3.64
N PHE A 144 3.55 9.65 3.99
CA PHE A 144 3.25 11.04 4.29
C PHE A 144 2.67 11.22 5.70
N SER A 145 3.08 12.27 6.41
CA SER A 145 2.63 12.60 7.77
C SER A 145 2.91 11.43 8.73
N SER A 146 1.90 10.94 9.47
CA SER A 146 2.03 9.72 10.26
C SER A 146 2.52 8.52 9.44
N GLY A 147 2.11 8.40 8.18
CA GLY A 147 2.63 7.38 7.26
C GLY A 147 4.12 7.54 6.98
N GLY A 148 4.60 8.79 6.94
CA GLY A 148 6.03 9.14 6.85
C GLY A 148 6.79 8.66 8.09
N SER A 149 6.29 8.97 9.28
CA SER A 149 6.87 8.46 10.54
C SER A 149 6.87 6.93 10.61
N PHE A 150 5.78 6.29 10.17
CA PHE A 150 5.67 4.83 10.12
C PHE A 150 6.65 4.17 9.14
N THR A 151 7.21 4.90 8.17
CA THR A 151 8.25 4.32 7.31
C THR A 151 9.48 3.89 8.10
N HIS A 152 9.90 4.66 9.10
CA HIS A 152 11.03 4.33 9.97
C HIS A 152 10.79 3.02 10.72
N GLU A 153 9.54 2.79 11.15
CA GLU A 153 9.17 1.57 11.86
C GLU A 153 9.20 0.34 10.98
N VAL A 154 8.70 0.47 9.75
CA VAL A 154 8.75 -0.61 8.77
C VAL A 154 10.18 -0.92 8.38
N VAL A 155 11.02 0.12 8.20
CA VAL A 155 12.45 -0.01 7.90
C VAL A 155 13.20 -0.69 9.04
N ALA A 156 12.87 -0.38 10.30
CA ALA A 156 13.52 -0.99 11.47
C ALA A 156 13.38 -2.52 11.51
N VAL A 157 12.32 -3.05 10.90
CA VAL A 157 12.09 -4.49 10.80
C VAL A 157 12.29 -5.02 9.37
N ASN A 158 12.98 -4.33 8.47
CA ASN A 158 13.07 -4.64 7.03
C ASN A 158 13.89 -5.91 6.69
N LYS A 159 13.39 -7.08 7.09
CA LYS A 159 13.90 -8.40 6.73
C LYS A 159 12.76 -9.40 6.49
N ASP A 160 12.96 -10.28 5.51
CA ASP A 160 12.18 -11.50 5.33
C ASP A 160 12.65 -12.62 6.28
N LYS A 161 12.04 -13.80 6.18
CA LYS A 161 12.38 -14.97 7.02
C LYS A 161 13.80 -15.50 6.79
N ARG A 162 14.44 -15.14 5.67
CA ARG A 162 15.81 -15.54 5.31
C ARG A 162 16.83 -14.45 5.67
N GLY A 163 16.37 -13.31 6.19
CA GLY A 163 17.22 -12.17 6.54
C GLY A 163 17.43 -11.18 5.39
N GLU A 164 16.78 -11.37 4.25
CA GLU A 164 16.91 -10.51 3.07
C GLU A 164 16.05 -9.25 3.20
N LYS A 165 16.53 -8.12 2.65
CA LYS A 165 15.80 -6.85 2.64
C LYS A 165 14.52 -6.99 1.80
N ILE A 166 13.39 -6.53 2.34
CA ILE A 166 12.10 -6.53 1.63
C ILE A 166 11.94 -5.24 0.82
N ILE A 167 12.33 -4.13 1.45
CA ILE A 167 12.35 -2.75 0.95
C ILE A 167 13.80 -2.38 0.63
N THR A 168 14.02 -1.72 -0.50
CA THR A 168 15.36 -1.37 -0.98
C THR A 168 15.65 0.13 -0.97
N ALA A 169 14.63 0.97 -0.85
CA ALA A 169 14.74 2.40 -0.58
C ALA A 169 13.50 2.87 0.17
N TYR A 170 13.57 4.01 0.86
CA TYR A 170 12.37 4.62 1.45
C TYR A 170 12.36 6.14 1.37
N CYS A 171 11.16 6.70 1.41
CA CYS A 171 10.90 8.13 1.41
C CYS A 171 9.94 8.48 2.56
N SER A 172 10.32 9.46 3.37
CA SER A 172 9.46 10.06 4.37
C SER A 172 9.15 11.51 4.01
N VAL A 173 7.86 11.83 3.90
CA VAL A 173 7.37 13.18 3.66
C VAL A 173 6.64 13.67 4.91
N SER A 174 7.14 14.75 5.50
CA SER A 174 6.60 15.36 6.72
C SER A 174 6.39 14.34 7.86
N GLY A 175 7.37 13.44 8.06
CA GLY A 175 7.33 12.41 9.10
C GLY A 175 8.70 12.03 9.68
N GLY A 176 9.03 12.55 10.85
CA GLY A 176 10.22 12.16 11.63
C GLY A 176 10.04 10.88 12.46
N ALA A 177 11.14 10.33 12.99
CA ALA A 177 11.16 9.14 13.84
C ALA A 177 10.83 9.42 15.32
N GLU A 178 10.83 10.67 15.75
CA GLU A 178 10.47 11.09 17.12
C GLU A 178 9.50 12.27 17.01
N TYR A 179 8.25 12.11 17.44
CA TYR A 179 7.25 13.18 17.37
C TYR A 179 6.70 13.45 18.78
N ASN A 180 6.74 14.70 19.24
CA ASN A 180 6.40 15.12 20.62
C ASN A 180 4.90 15.12 20.97
N PHE A 181 4.05 14.49 20.17
CA PHE A 181 2.71 14.14 20.63
C PHE A 181 2.79 12.81 21.39
N ASP A 182 1.73 12.32 22.05
CA ASP A 182 1.69 11.02 22.78
C ASP A 182 2.11 9.75 21.98
N TYR A 183 2.68 9.94 20.79
CA TYR A 183 3.24 8.97 19.87
C TYR A 183 4.75 8.80 20.08
N SER A 184 5.14 7.84 20.92
CA SER A 184 6.50 7.31 20.88
C SER A 184 6.68 6.43 19.64
N PHE A 185 7.04 7.05 18.51
CA PHE A 185 7.54 6.34 17.32
C PHE A 185 8.88 5.67 17.64
N ILE A 186 9.34 4.73 16.80
CA ILE A 186 10.61 4.02 17.04
C ILE A 186 11.74 5.03 17.23
N ARG A 187 12.42 4.96 18.39
CA ARG A 187 13.62 5.76 18.65
C ARG A 187 14.62 5.56 17.52
N LYS A 188 15.25 6.65 17.05
CA LYS A 188 16.19 6.60 15.93
C LYS A 188 17.35 5.60 16.12
N ASP A 189 17.75 5.32 17.36
CA ASP A 189 18.77 4.33 17.73
C ASP A 189 18.36 2.87 17.46
N CYS A 190 17.05 2.59 17.34
CA CYS A 190 16.52 1.26 17.04
C CYS A 190 16.50 0.94 15.54
N ILE A 191 16.82 1.90 14.65
CA ILE A 191 16.97 1.63 13.21
C ILE A 191 18.24 0.81 12.99
N PRO A 192 18.15 -0.48 12.56
CA PRO A 192 19.32 -1.34 12.51
C PRO A 192 20.31 -0.91 11.45
N GLN A 193 21.57 -0.74 11.85
CA GLN A 193 22.62 -0.20 10.99
C GLN A 193 23.08 -1.14 9.87
N TYR A 194 22.77 -2.44 9.97
CA TYR A 194 22.99 -3.38 8.88
C TYR A 194 21.94 -3.24 7.75
N LEU A 195 20.89 -2.43 7.94
CA LEU A 195 19.80 -2.23 6.97
C LEU A 195 19.97 -1.01 6.09
N LYS A 196 21.13 -0.34 6.08
CA LYS A 196 21.40 0.85 5.24
C LYS A 196 20.82 0.67 3.84
N ILE A 197 19.81 1.48 3.55
CA ILE A 197 19.15 1.63 2.26
C ILE A 197 19.04 3.13 1.98
N PRO A 198 18.99 3.55 0.70
CA PRO A 198 18.76 4.94 0.36
C PRO A 198 17.49 5.48 1.02
N ALA A 199 17.60 6.68 1.58
CA ALA A 199 16.54 7.38 2.29
C ALA A 199 16.31 8.77 1.65
N TYR A 200 15.05 9.12 1.38
CA TYR A 200 14.66 10.44 0.89
C TYR A 200 13.75 11.13 1.89
N PHE A 201 14.13 12.32 2.34
CA PHE A 201 13.32 13.11 3.25
C PHE A 201 12.79 14.36 2.56
N ILE A 202 11.51 14.66 2.80
CA ILE A 202 10.86 15.88 2.33
C ILE A 202 10.10 16.50 3.50
N TRP A 203 10.22 17.81 3.72
CA TRP A 203 9.38 18.53 4.68
C TRP A 203 9.26 20.03 4.35
N GLY A 204 8.24 20.69 4.90
CA GLY A 204 8.00 22.13 4.73
C GLY A 204 8.74 22.99 5.75
N LYS A 205 9.21 24.18 5.34
CA LYS A 205 9.83 25.17 6.25
C LYS A 205 8.86 25.73 7.29
N MET A 206 7.56 25.72 7.00
CA MET A 206 6.52 26.22 7.90
C MET A 206 6.04 25.16 8.91
N GLU A 207 6.57 23.93 8.84
CA GLU A 207 6.27 22.87 9.79
C GLU A 207 7.25 22.90 10.98
N GLU A 208 6.86 22.30 12.10
CA GLU A 208 7.79 21.98 13.20
C GLU A 208 8.63 20.75 12.83
N SER A 209 9.51 20.89 11.84
CA SER A 209 10.22 19.76 11.24
C SER A 209 11.49 19.32 11.97
N GLN A 210 11.57 19.59 13.27
CA GLN A 210 12.74 19.22 14.08
C GLN A 210 12.94 17.70 14.06
N ALA A 211 11.85 16.93 14.11
CA ALA A 211 11.85 15.48 14.07
C ALA A 211 12.44 14.89 12.78
N GLU A 212 12.02 15.40 11.62
CA GLU A 212 12.48 15.00 10.30
C GLU A 212 13.97 15.29 10.14
N LYS A 213 14.36 16.51 10.50
CA LYS A 213 15.75 16.96 10.44
C LYS A 213 16.65 16.09 11.34
N GLU A 214 16.28 15.88 12.59
CA GLU A 214 17.06 15.05 13.52
C GLU A 214 17.18 13.61 13.04
N THR A 215 16.13 13.07 12.43
CA THR A 215 16.15 11.72 11.87
C THR A 215 17.12 11.64 10.68
N ALA A 216 17.02 12.58 9.74
CA ALA A 216 17.90 12.64 8.58
C ALA A 216 19.37 12.84 8.98
N ASP A 217 19.65 13.79 9.88
CA ASP A 217 21.00 14.06 10.41
C ASP A 217 21.58 12.84 11.14
N PHE A 218 20.76 12.14 11.93
CA PHE A 218 21.17 10.91 12.60
C PHE A 218 21.58 9.82 11.61
N LEU A 219 20.77 9.56 10.58
CA LEU A 219 21.05 8.54 9.57
C LEU A 219 22.28 8.89 8.73
N LEU A 220 22.41 10.16 8.34
CA LEU A 220 23.58 10.67 7.64
C LEU A 220 24.85 10.46 8.48
N LYS A 221 24.82 10.82 9.77
CA LYS A 221 25.94 10.60 10.71
C LYS A 221 26.29 9.12 10.88
N LYS A 222 25.33 8.22 10.69
CA LYS A 222 25.55 6.76 10.71
C LYS A 222 26.00 6.19 9.35
N GLY A 223 26.18 7.04 8.34
CA GLY A 223 26.67 6.67 7.01
C GLY A 223 25.61 5.99 6.15
N TRP A 224 24.35 6.43 6.26
CA TRP A 224 23.29 6.11 5.30
C TRP A 224 23.39 7.03 4.07
N ASP A 225 22.93 6.56 2.92
CA ASP A 225 22.71 7.41 1.73
C ASP A 225 21.39 8.17 1.94
N VAL A 226 21.50 9.44 2.36
CA VAL A 226 20.36 10.30 2.70
C VAL A 226 20.28 11.45 1.72
N THR A 227 19.12 11.60 1.08
CA THR A 227 18.76 12.77 0.27
C THR A 227 17.71 13.59 1.02
N VAL A 228 17.85 14.91 1.06
CA VAL A 228 16.95 15.83 1.77
C VAL A 228 16.43 16.89 0.82
N ARG A 229 15.12 17.16 0.89
CA ARG A 229 14.47 18.31 0.26
C ARG A 229 13.64 19.07 1.29
N VAL A 230 13.85 20.37 1.36
CA VAL A 230 13.01 21.28 2.15
C VAL A 230 12.29 22.23 1.21
N HIS A 231 10.96 22.37 1.34
CA HIS A 231 10.16 23.28 0.51
C HIS A 231 9.59 24.43 1.33
N ASP A 232 9.22 25.53 0.68
CA ASP A 232 8.72 26.74 1.36
C ASP A 232 7.30 26.60 1.94
N GLY A 233 6.71 25.40 1.89
CA GLY A 233 5.34 25.13 2.32
C GLY A 233 5.21 24.70 3.80
N GLY A 234 3.98 24.34 4.19
CA GLY A 234 3.66 23.63 5.43
C GLY A 234 3.43 22.14 5.20
N HIS A 235 2.55 21.52 6.00
CA HIS A 235 2.35 20.08 6.09
C HIS A 235 1.53 19.48 4.92
N TYR A 236 2.17 19.28 3.77
CA TYR A 236 1.56 18.66 2.58
C TYR A 236 2.61 18.01 1.67
N ILE A 237 2.18 17.15 0.74
CA ILE A 237 3.06 16.60 -0.30
C ILE A 237 3.29 17.66 -1.39
N PRO A 238 4.51 18.16 -1.62
CA PRO A 238 4.76 19.23 -2.58
C PRO A 238 4.47 18.80 -4.02
N ASN A 239 3.95 19.72 -4.83
CA ASN A 239 3.76 19.48 -6.26
C ASN A 239 5.06 19.03 -6.93
N GLY A 240 4.97 18.00 -7.77
CA GLY A 240 6.11 17.42 -8.48
C GLY A 240 7.06 16.57 -7.63
N SER A 241 6.89 16.52 -6.30
CA SER A 241 7.77 15.73 -5.43
C SER A 241 7.68 14.23 -5.67
N ILE A 242 6.48 13.71 -6.00
CA ILE A 242 6.30 12.31 -6.37
C ILE A 242 7.15 11.95 -7.59
N ASN A 243 7.10 12.76 -8.65
CA ASN A 243 7.91 12.57 -9.86
C ASN A 243 9.42 12.59 -9.54
N GLU A 244 9.85 13.53 -8.69
CA GLU A 244 11.25 13.65 -8.26
C GLU A 244 11.73 12.41 -7.49
N VAL A 245 10.96 11.97 -6.48
CA VAL A 245 11.28 10.79 -5.68
C VAL A 245 11.33 9.53 -6.54
N LEU A 246 10.41 9.38 -7.50
CA LEU A 246 10.42 8.22 -8.39
C LEU A 246 11.61 8.23 -9.36
N ASN A 247 12.03 9.41 -9.85
CA ASN A 247 13.26 9.53 -10.65
C ASN A 247 14.50 9.19 -9.82
N TRP A 248 14.58 9.70 -8.59
CA TRP A 248 15.65 9.35 -7.65
C TRP A 248 15.68 7.84 -7.39
N PHE A 249 14.54 7.21 -7.13
CA PHE A 249 14.47 5.79 -6.84
C PHE A 249 14.92 4.92 -8.03
N GLN A 250 14.61 5.36 -9.26
CA GLN A 250 15.06 4.67 -10.47
C GLN A 250 16.59 4.69 -10.62
N SER A 251 17.28 5.72 -10.14
CA SER A 251 18.74 5.83 -10.21
C SER A 251 19.52 5.08 -9.12
N LYS A 252 18.83 4.53 -8.11
CA LYS A 252 19.44 3.75 -7.01
C LYS A 252 19.70 2.28 -7.32
#